data_AF-A0A530GFE8-F1
#
_entry.id   AF-A0A530GFE8-F1
#
_cell.length_a   1.000
_cell.length_b   1.000
_cell.length_c   1.000
_cell.angle_alpha   90.00
_cell.angle_beta   90.00
_cell.angle_gamma   90.00
#
_symmetry.space_group_name_H-M   'P 1'
#
loop_
_entity.id
_entity.type
_entity.pdbx_description
1 polymer ?
#
loop_
_entity_poly.entity_id
_entity_poly.type
_entity_poly.pdbx_seq_one_letter_code
_entity_poly.pdbx_strand_id
1 'polypeptide(L)'
;GFPQMAIDVRVEDDPVDVVRQNIDLRISYGDYHYPALKMVRLVHDEVLPVAAPDFWQRYGNGSPTLADVHESHFIHTNWGPNYASHP
;
A
#
# COMPACT_ATOMS: atom_id res chain seq x y z
N GLY A 1 14.30 15.29 -20.54
CA GLY A 1 14.17 15.33 -19.06
C GLY A 1 13.78 16.73 -18.62
N PHE A 2 13.43 16.91 -17.35
CA PHE A 2 13.00 18.20 -16.78
C PHE A 2 13.95 18.67 -15.67
N PRO A 3 15.20 19.07 -16.00
CA PRO A 3 16.23 19.36 -15.01
C PRO A 3 15.98 20.61 -14.16
N GLN A 4 14.95 21.41 -14.48
CA GLN A 4 14.58 22.64 -13.77
C GLN A 4 13.23 22.51 -13.04
N MET A 5 12.63 21.31 -13.02
CA MET A 5 11.36 21.09 -12.33
C MET A 5 11.61 20.91 -10.83
N ALA A 6 11.09 21.82 -10.02
CA ALA A 6 11.02 21.64 -8.58
C ALA A 6 9.87 20.68 -8.25
N ILE A 7 10.11 19.72 -7.35
CA ILE A 7 9.10 18.76 -6.88
C ILE A 7 9.04 18.87 -5.36
N ASP A 8 7.86 19.15 -4.83
CA ASP A 8 7.56 19.04 -3.40
C ASP A 8 6.84 17.71 -3.16
N VAL A 9 7.35 16.90 -2.22
CA VAL A 9 6.81 15.58 -1.90
C VAL A 9 6.35 15.56 -0.45
N ARG A 10 5.06 15.23 -0.26
CA ARG A 10 4.41 15.15 1.04
C ARG A 10 3.83 13.76 1.24
N VAL A 11 3.83 13.30 2.50
CA VAL A 11 3.16 12.07 2.92
C VAL A 11 2.05 12.47 3.86
N GLU A 12 0.81 12.14 3.47
CA GLU A 12 -0.40 12.55 4.17
C GLU A 12 -1.44 11.43 4.08
N ASP A 13 -2.21 11.24 5.15
CA ASP A 13 -3.32 10.32 5.19
C ASP A 13 -4.49 10.84 4.35
N ASP A 14 -5.21 9.93 3.69
CA ASP A 14 -6.41 10.28 2.94
C ASP A 14 -7.63 10.49 3.87
N PRO A 15 -8.57 11.39 3.53
CA PRO A 15 -8.56 12.27 2.36
C PRO A 15 -7.80 13.60 2.60
N VAL A 16 -7.25 14.17 1.53
CA VAL A 16 -6.70 15.53 1.50
C VAL A 16 -7.49 16.46 0.57
N ASP A 17 -7.59 17.74 0.92
CA ASP A 17 -8.19 18.74 0.03
C ASP A 17 -7.14 19.24 -0.97
N VAL A 18 -7.05 18.56 -2.11
CA VAL A 18 -6.02 18.84 -3.12
C VAL A 18 -6.03 20.29 -3.61
N VAL A 19 -7.21 20.91 -3.70
CA VAL A 19 -7.34 22.29 -4.20
C VAL A 19 -6.88 23.27 -3.12
N ARG A 20 -7.38 23.13 -1.89
CA ARG A 20 -7.01 24.05 -0.81
C ARG A 20 -5.55 23.94 -0.40
N GLN A 21 -4.92 22.78 -0.60
CA GLN A 21 -3.54 22.53 -0.23
C GLN A 21 -2.52 22.78 -1.34
N ASN A 22 -2.97 23.27 -2.51
CA ASN A 22 -2.15 23.49 -3.71
C ASN A 22 -1.40 22.21 -4.13
N ILE A 23 -2.11 21.08 -4.19
CA ILE A 23 -1.59 19.79 -4.66
C ILE A 23 -1.95 19.63 -6.14
N ASP A 24 -0.94 19.55 -7.00
CA ASP A 24 -1.12 19.30 -8.43
C ASP A 24 -1.46 17.82 -8.72
N LEU A 25 -0.86 16.90 -7.96
CA LEU A 25 -0.99 15.45 -8.16
C LEU A 25 -1.07 14.71 -6.82
N ARG A 26 -2.05 13.80 -6.68
CA ARG A 26 -2.14 12.83 -5.59
C ARG A 26 -1.91 11.43 -6.15
N ILE A 27 -0.96 10.71 -5.55
CA ILE A 27 -0.75 9.28 -5.81
C ILE A 27 -1.31 8.52 -4.61
N SER A 28 -2.35 7.73 -4.84
CA SER A 28 -3.06 6.99 -3.79
C SER A 28 -3.53 5.64 -4.32
N TYR A 29 -3.88 4.75 -3.39
CA TYR A 29 -4.56 3.50 -3.70
C TYR A 29 -6.06 3.74 -3.83
N GLY A 30 -6.64 3.29 -4.94
CA GLY A 30 -8.06 3.47 -5.24
C GLY A 30 -8.47 4.91 -5.55
N ASP A 31 -9.75 5.09 -5.86
CA ASP A 31 -10.38 6.37 -6.25
C ASP A 31 -11.48 6.82 -5.28
N TYR A 32 -11.75 6.05 -4.23
CA TYR A 32 -12.88 6.22 -3.32
C TYR A 32 -12.99 7.63 -2.72
N HIS A 33 -11.85 8.23 -2.34
CA HIS A 33 -11.82 9.54 -1.70
C HIS A 33 -11.96 10.74 -2.66
N TYR A 34 -11.83 10.52 -3.98
CA TYR A 34 -11.69 11.59 -4.96
C TYR A 34 -12.57 11.43 -6.21
N PRO A 35 -13.88 11.14 -6.08
CA PRO A 35 -14.75 10.84 -7.22
C PRO A 35 -14.92 12.01 -8.20
N ALA A 36 -14.65 13.24 -7.76
CA ALA A 36 -14.75 14.45 -8.59
C ALA A 36 -13.46 14.77 -9.37
N LEU A 37 -12.35 14.05 -9.12
CA LEU A 37 -11.08 14.28 -9.79
C LEU A 37 -10.89 13.34 -10.98
N LYS A 38 -10.03 13.76 -11.92
CA LYS A 38 -9.58 12.88 -12.99
C LYS A 38 -8.60 11.85 -12.42
N MET A 39 -8.98 10.58 -12.49
CA MET A 39 -8.15 9.47 -12.05
C MET A 39 -7.47 8.77 -13.25
N VAL A 40 -6.18 8.46 -13.08
CA VAL A 40 -5.39 7.70 -14.05
C VAL A 40 -4.72 6.55 -13.32
N ARG A 41 -5.02 5.31 -13.73
CA ARG A 41 -4.33 4.12 -13.23
C ARG A 41 -2.86 4.18 -13.68
N LEU A 42 -1.94 4.20 -12.73
CA LEU A 42 -0.50 4.14 -13.02
C LEU A 42 -0.02 2.69 -13.16
N VAL A 43 -0.37 1.85 -12.19
CA VAL A 43 0.06 0.44 -12.11
C VAL A 43 -0.99 -0.36 -11.36
N HIS A 44 -0.92 -1.69 -11.48
CA HIS A 44 -1.58 -2.63 -10.59
C HIS A 44 -0.49 -3.39 -9.85
N ASP A 45 -0.51 -3.37 -8.53
CA ASP A 45 0.42 -4.12 -7.70
C ASP A 45 -0.15 -5.48 -7.31
N GLU A 46 0.75 -6.42 -7.04
CA GLU A 46 0.44 -7.76 -6.56
C GLU A 46 0.99 -7.93 -5.15
N VAL A 47 0.18 -8.52 -4.26
CA VAL A 47 0.63 -8.87 -2.91
C VAL A 47 1.18 -10.28 -2.94
N LEU A 48 2.50 -10.39 -2.75
CA LEU A 48 3.19 -11.68 -2.68
C LEU A 48 3.63 -11.97 -1.24
N PRO A 49 3.37 -13.18 -0.71
CA PRO A 49 3.91 -13.58 0.58
C PRO A 49 5.43 -13.76 0.44
N VAL A 50 6.17 -13.16 1.37
CA VAL A 50 7.62 -13.27 1.41
C VAL A 50 8.08 -13.63 2.81
N ALA A 51 9.12 -14.46 2.87
CA ALA A 51 9.77 -14.86 4.12
C ALA A 51 11.27 -15.03 3.88
N ALA A 52 12.06 -14.85 4.94
CA ALA A 52 13.46 -15.25 4.90
C ALA A 52 13.55 -16.77 4.64
N PRO A 53 14.48 -17.26 3.79
CA PRO A 53 14.55 -18.69 3.46
C PRO A 53 14.65 -19.59 4.70
N ASP A 54 15.51 -19.24 5.65
CA ASP A 54 15.71 -20.02 6.88
C ASP A 54 14.46 -20.03 7.78
N PHE A 55 13.68 -18.95 7.76
CA PHE A 55 12.40 -18.88 8.48
C PHE A 55 11.41 -19.86 7.88
N TRP A 56 11.27 -19.88 6.55
CA TRP A 56 10.37 -20.80 5.86
C TRP A 56 10.77 -22.26 6.08
N GLN A 57 12.07 -22.58 6.04
CA GLN A 57 12.57 -23.93 6.31
C GLN A 57 12.23 -24.39 7.75
N ARG A 58 12.34 -23.49 8.73
CA ARG A 58 12.14 -23.82 10.15
C ARG A 58 10.67 -23.83 10.57
N TYR A 59 9.88 -22.88 10.08
CA TYR A 59 8.53 -22.61 10.58
C TYR A 59 7.42 -22.84 9.55
N GLY A 60 7.77 -22.90 8.25
CA GLY A 60 6.84 -23.33 7.21
C GLY A 60 6.48 -24.81 7.34
N ASN A 61 7.28 -25.61 8.06
CA ASN A 61 6.99 -26.98 8.48
C ASN A 61 6.51 -27.93 7.35
N GLY A 62 7.03 -27.76 6.14
CA GLY A 62 6.60 -28.55 4.97
C GLY A 62 5.17 -28.27 4.52
N SER A 63 4.55 -27.20 5.02
CA SER A 63 3.21 -26.80 4.62
C SER A 63 3.19 -26.43 3.13
N PRO A 64 2.18 -26.89 2.39
CA PRO A 64 1.98 -26.52 1.00
C PRO A 64 1.43 -25.09 0.84
N THR A 65 0.90 -24.46 1.90
CA THR A 65 0.18 -23.17 1.79
C THR A 65 0.38 -22.27 3.01
N LEU A 66 0.13 -20.96 2.87
CA LEU A 66 0.17 -20.06 4.03
C LEU A 66 -0.87 -20.41 5.11
N ALA A 67 -1.97 -21.08 4.75
CA ALA A 67 -3.07 -21.36 5.66
C ALA A 67 -2.67 -22.29 6.82
N ASP A 68 -1.61 -23.09 6.66
CA ASP A 68 -1.15 -23.99 7.72
C ASP A 68 -0.04 -23.38 8.60
N VAL A 69 0.40 -22.15 8.28
CA VAL A 69 1.35 -21.40 9.12
C VAL A 69 0.58 -20.70 10.24
N HIS A 70 0.99 -20.93 11.48
CA HIS A 70 0.35 -20.31 12.64
C HIS A 70 0.44 -18.78 12.57
N GLU A 71 -0.65 -18.07 12.86
CA GLU A 71 -0.79 -16.62 12.67
C GLU A 71 0.28 -15.76 13.38
N SER A 72 0.82 -16.27 14.50
CA SER A 72 1.89 -15.61 15.26
C SER A 72 3.20 -15.48 14.48
N HIS A 73 3.32 -16.19 13.35
CA HIS A 73 4.46 -16.12 12.44
C HIS A 73 4.30 -15.08 11.33
N PHE A 74 3.12 -14.45 11.21
CA PHE A 74 2.91 -13.38 10.24
C PHE A 74 3.30 -12.00 10.79
N ILE A 75 3.74 -11.14 9.87
CA ILE A 75 3.95 -9.73 10.15
C ILE A 75 2.60 -9.03 10.03
N HIS A 76 2.06 -8.63 11.17
CA HIS A 76 0.82 -7.86 11.23
C HIS A 76 1.14 -6.39 11.16
N THR A 77 0.39 -5.66 10.35
CA THR A 77 0.46 -4.21 10.28
C THR A 77 -0.74 -3.62 10.99
N ASN A 78 -0.50 -2.70 11.92
CA ASN A 78 -1.56 -1.96 12.61
C ASN A 78 -1.67 -0.56 12.00
N TRP A 79 -2.31 -0.49 10.83
CA TRP A 79 -2.53 0.76 10.10
C TRP A 79 -3.73 1.58 10.64
N GLY A 80 -4.34 1.13 11.74
CA GLY A 80 -5.55 1.74 12.29
C GLY A 80 -6.83 1.42 11.48
N PRO A 81 -8.00 1.81 11.99
CA PRO A 81 -9.31 1.42 11.42
C PRO A 81 -9.59 1.99 10.03
N ASN A 82 -8.86 3.02 9.59
CA ASN A 82 -9.10 3.69 8.31
C ASN A 82 -8.40 3.02 7.11
N TYR A 83 -7.46 2.09 7.35
CA TYR A 83 -6.65 1.49 6.29
C TYR A 83 -7.06 0.05 5.95
N ALA A 84 -7.78 -0.62 6.86
CA ALA A 84 -8.01 -2.07 6.81
C ALA A 84 -9.27 -2.51 6.04
N SER A 85 -9.94 -1.61 5.34
CA SER A 85 -11.11 -1.97 4.54
C SER A 85 -10.85 -1.49 3.13
N HIS A 86 -10.43 -2.38 2.23
CA HIS A 86 -11.07 -2.66 0.94
C HIS A 86 -10.41 -3.92 0.34
N PRO A 87 -11.20 -4.90 -0.16
CA PRO A 87 -10.70 -6.11 -0.81
C PRO A 87 -10.14 -5.85 -2.21
#